data_AF-A0A3D5JZY5-F1
#
_entry.id   AF-A0A3D5JZY5-F1
#
_cell.length_a   1.000
_cell.length_b   1.000
_cell.length_c   1.000
_cell.angle_alpha   90.00
_cell.angle_beta   90.00
_cell.angle_gamma   90.00
#
_symmetry.space_group_name_H-M   'P 1'
#
loop_
_entity.id
_entity.type
_entity.pdbx_description
1 polymer ?
#
loop_
_entity_poly.entity_id
_entity_poly.type
_entity_poly.pdbx_seq_one_letter_code
_entity_poly.pdbx_strand_id
1 'polypeptide(L)'
;MMLQKVDGHDQAAIVKLKIDALTGIHRARVNPSDGQVYAVGLNGWNGNGRRGLSQGHVHRFRYTGKHSSLLLNTTVLNFGIELKFNFKLDPTTATDPANYPLLQWNYKWSHGYGSKQYAPKTGEVGQELVTIQAVQLADNGESVFLKIADIAPVNQMEFNLTLKAADGSDFNEQVYLTINKVQGKELAAKVK
;
A
#
# COMPACT_ATOMS: atom_id res chain seq x y z
N MET A 1 -0.79 -3.43 7.46
CA MET A 1 -0.65 -4.39 6.35
C MET A 1 -2.01 -4.97 6.08
N MET A 2 -2.40 -5.03 4.81
CA MET A 2 -3.70 -5.49 4.33
C MET A 2 -3.43 -6.78 3.55
N LEU A 3 -3.74 -7.93 4.16
CA LEU A 3 -3.44 -9.25 3.63
C LEU A 3 -4.57 -9.77 2.75
N GLN A 4 -4.22 -10.46 1.68
CA GLN A 4 -5.15 -11.17 0.82
C GLN A 4 -4.57 -12.53 0.45
N LYS A 5 -5.40 -13.58 0.48
CA LYS A 5 -5.05 -14.91 -0.03
C LYS A 5 -5.89 -15.25 -1.26
N VAL A 6 -5.24 -15.62 -2.36
CA VAL A 6 -5.88 -16.00 -3.63
C VAL A 6 -5.31 -17.35 -4.08
N ASP A 7 -6.17 -18.37 -4.19
CA ASP A 7 -5.79 -19.74 -4.59
C ASP A 7 -4.54 -20.28 -3.88
N GLY A 8 -4.44 -20.04 -2.57
CA GLY A 8 -3.30 -20.48 -1.75
C GLY A 8 -2.09 -19.55 -1.76
N HIS A 9 -2.06 -18.51 -2.59
CA HIS A 9 -0.99 -17.51 -2.64
C HIS A 9 -1.34 -16.31 -1.76
N ASP A 10 -0.42 -15.95 -0.86
CA ASP A 10 -0.54 -14.73 -0.06
C ASP A 10 -0.01 -13.53 -0.85
N GLN A 11 -0.67 -12.39 -0.70
CA GLN A 11 -0.24 -11.10 -1.20
C GLN A 11 -0.71 -10.00 -0.26
N ALA A 12 -0.13 -8.82 -0.35
CA ALA A 12 -0.38 -7.78 0.63
C ALA A 12 -0.20 -6.37 0.06
N ALA A 13 -1.00 -5.46 0.60
CA ALA A 13 -0.74 -4.04 0.52
C ALA A 13 -0.26 -3.48 1.87
N ILE A 14 0.56 -2.43 1.81
CA ILE A 14 1.03 -1.69 2.96
C ILE A 14 0.84 -0.19 2.72
N VAL A 15 0.57 0.52 3.80
CA VAL A 15 0.56 1.98 3.87
C VAL A 15 1.47 2.43 4.99
N LYS A 16 1.95 3.67 4.91
CA LYS A 16 2.77 4.25 5.96
C LYS A 16 1.88 4.75 7.10
N LEU A 17 2.04 4.19 8.30
CA LEU A 17 1.44 4.79 9.49
C LEU A 17 2.09 6.15 9.77
N LYS A 18 1.26 7.18 9.99
CA LYS A 18 1.69 8.55 10.33
C LYS A 18 2.13 8.63 11.79
N ILE A 19 3.17 7.87 12.14
CA ILE A 19 3.76 7.80 13.47
C ILE A 19 5.15 8.42 13.42
N ASP A 20 5.40 9.38 14.32
CA ASP A 20 6.72 9.97 14.48
C ASP A 20 7.50 9.24 15.58
N ALA A 21 8.45 8.39 15.18
CA ALA A 21 9.34 7.68 16.08
C ALA A 21 10.73 8.33 16.14
N LEU A 22 11.34 8.36 17.33
CA LEU A 22 12.66 8.95 17.58
C LEU A 22 13.82 8.07 17.08
N THR A 23 13.53 6.85 16.63
CA THR A 23 14.51 5.90 16.08
C THR A 23 13.86 4.99 15.03
N GLY A 24 14.65 4.18 14.32
CA GLY A 24 14.12 3.19 13.37
C GLY A 24 13.40 2.05 14.09
N ILE A 25 12.07 1.97 13.97
CA ILE A 25 11.27 0.90 14.57
C ILE A 25 11.48 -0.40 13.81
N HIS A 26 11.90 -1.45 14.53
CA HIS A 26 12.08 -2.79 13.96
C HIS A 26 11.12 -3.83 14.55
N ARG A 27 10.49 -3.55 15.70
CA ARG A 27 9.60 -4.47 16.42
C ARG A 27 8.52 -3.66 17.13
N ALA A 28 7.29 -4.13 17.03
CA ALA A 28 6.17 -3.60 17.77
C ALA A 28 5.27 -4.74 18.28
N ARG A 29 4.60 -4.52 19.41
CA ARG A 29 3.60 -5.43 19.99
C ARG A 29 2.49 -4.61 20.64
N VAL A 30 1.27 -5.12 20.58
CA VAL A 30 0.16 -4.64 21.43
C VAL A 30 0.33 -5.29 22.80
N ASN A 31 0.37 -4.47 23.85
CA ASN A 31 0.42 -4.98 25.21
C ASN A 31 -1.00 -5.43 25.62
N PRO A 32 -1.20 -6.71 26.01
CA PRO A 32 -2.52 -7.20 26.39
C PRO A 32 -3.09 -6.56 27.66
N SER A 33 -2.26 -5.98 28.54
CA SER A 33 -2.74 -5.39 29.80
C SER A 33 -3.39 -4.02 29.63
N ASP A 34 -2.97 -3.23 28.63
CA ASP A 34 -3.43 -1.85 28.43
C ASP A 34 -3.87 -1.52 26.99
N GLY A 35 -3.75 -2.48 26.06
CA GLY A 35 -4.11 -2.36 24.65
C GLY A 35 -3.24 -1.39 23.85
N GLN A 36 -2.15 -0.87 24.42
CA GLN A 36 -1.29 0.12 23.75
C GLN A 36 -0.21 -0.55 22.91
N VAL A 37 0.31 0.17 21.92
CA VAL A 37 1.40 -0.34 21.06
C VAL A 37 2.74 0.06 21.68
N TYR A 38 3.54 -0.93 22.02
CA TYR A 38 4.93 -0.76 22.45
C TYR A 38 5.85 -1.12 21.29
N ALA A 39 6.77 -0.22 20.97
CA ALA A 39 7.68 -0.38 19.87
C ALA A 39 9.12 -0.10 20.31
N VAL A 40 10.05 -0.91 19.82
CA VAL A 40 11.48 -0.72 20.06
C VAL A 40 12.20 -0.54 18.74
N GLY A 41 13.35 0.10 18.81
CA GLY A 41 14.12 0.40 17.63
C GLY A 41 15.51 0.94 17.93
N LEU A 42 16.33 1.01 16.89
CA LEU A 42 17.68 1.55 16.92
C LEU A 42 18.01 2.30 15.62
N ASN A 43 18.98 3.19 15.69
CA ASN A 43 19.53 3.86 14.52
C ASN A 43 20.55 2.94 13.85
N GLY A 44 20.36 2.64 12.57
CA GLY A 44 21.21 1.70 11.82
C GLY A 44 20.45 0.91 10.75
N TRP A 45 19.15 0.71 10.94
CA TRP A 45 18.26 0.00 9.98
C TRP A 45 17.46 0.94 9.06
N ASN A 46 17.86 2.20 8.96
CA ASN A 46 17.16 3.26 8.23
C ASN A 46 17.92 3.77 7.01
N GLY A 47 19.09 3.21 6.67
CA GLY A 47 19.88 3.59 5.49
C GLY A 47 20.20 5.09 5.42
N ASN A 48 20.50 5.75 6.54
CA ASN A 48 20.67 7.21 6.65
C ASN A 48 19.42 8.06 6.33
N GLY A 49 18.23 7.46 6.21
CA GLY A 49 17.03 8.10 5.65
C GLY A 49 16.40 9.22 6.48
N ARG A 50 16.76 9.38 7.77
CA ARG A 50 16.27 10.50 8.60
C ARG A 50 17.35 10.97 9.56
N ARG A 51 17.77 12.24 9.39
CA ARG A 51 18.73 12.92 10.29
C ARG A 51 18.11 13.12 11.68
N GLY A 52 18.96 13.13 12.71
CA GLY A 52 18.55 13.44 14.08
C GLY A 52 17.87 12.29 14.84
N LEU A 53 17.90 11.06 14.31
CA LEU A 53 17.40 9.90 15.03
C LEU A 53 18.33 9.52 16.18
N SER A 54 17.72 9.22 17.32
CA SER A 54 18.38 8.67 18.49
C SER A 54 18.90 7.26 18.27
N GLN A 55 19.97 6.86 18.99
CA GLN A 55 20.63 5.56 18.83
C GLN A 55 19.72 4.36 19.13
N GLY A 56 18.75 4.51 20.03
CA GLY A 56 17.71 3.52 20.28
C GLY A 56 16.72 3.98 21.34
N HIS A 57 15.49 3.50 21.27
CA HIS A 57 14.37 3.92 22.13
C HIS A 57 13.35 2.80 22.34
N VAL A 58 12.64 2.89 23.46
CA VAL A 58 11.37 2.20 23.69
C VAL A 58 10.26 3.25 23.62
N HIS A 59 9.33 3.07 22.68
CA HIS A 59 8.16 3.92 22.50
C HIS A 59 6.91 3.23 23.00
N ARG A 60 5.99 4.01 23.58
CA ARG A 60 4.60 3.62 23.81
C ARG A 60 3.71 4.54 23.00
N PHE A 61 3.13 4.02 21.93
CA PHE A 61 2.16 4.73 21.11
C PHE A 61 0.76 4.50 21.69
N ARG A 62 0.08 5.62 21.94
CA ARG A 62 -1.24 5.62 22.56
C ARG A 62 -2.30 6.12 21.61
N TYR A 63 -3.41 5.41 21.55
CA TYR A 63 -4.58 5.92 20.84
C TYR A 63 -5.17 7.12 21.59
N THR A 64 -5.42 8.22 20.89
CA THR A 64 -5.89 9.48 21.47
C THR A 64 -7.41 9.55 21.59
N GLY A 65 -8.14 8.56 21.08
CA GLY A 65 -9.61 8.59 20.98
C GLY A 65 -10.14 9.44 19.81
N LYS A 66 -9.27 10.15 19.08
CA LYS A 66 -9.67 10.93 17.90
C LYS A 66 -9.86 10.02 16.70
N HIS A 67 -10.83 10.35 15.84
CA HIS A 67 -11.00 9.67 14.57
C HIS A 67 -9.77 9.86 13.69
N SER A 68 -9.42 8.81 12.94
CA SER A 68 -8.39 8.85 11.91
C SER A 68 -8.96 8.19 10.66
N SER A 69 -8.95 8.94 9.56
CA SER A 69 -9.28 8.42 8.23
C SER A 69 -8.18 7.44 7.79
N LEU A 70 -8.57 6.24 7.38
CA LEU A 70 -7.67 5.13 7.05
C LEU A 70 -8.18 4.36 5.83
N LEU A 71 -7.22 3.93 5.00
CA LEU A 71 -7.43 2.81 4.08
C LEU A 71 -7.37 1.50 4.90
N LEU A 72 -8.50 0.81 4.98
CA LEU A 72 -8.67 -0.42 5.76
C LEU A 72 -8.24 -1.67 5.00
N ASN A 73 -8.49 -1.72 3.69
CA ASN A 73 -8.14 -2.88 2.88
C ASN A 73 -7.85 -2.52 1.42
N THR A 74 -7.03 -3.36 0.77
CA THR A 74 -6.79 -3.35 -0.67
C THR A 74 -6.96 -4.78 -1.17
N THR A 75 -7.98 -5.01 -1.98
CA THR A 75 -8.35 -6.34 -2.48
C THR A 75 -8.13 -6.39 -3.99
N VAL A 76 -7.29 -7.32 -4.46
CA VAL A 76 -7.15 -7.59 -5.89
C VAL A 76 -8.30 -8.49 -6.34
N LEU A 77 -9.06 -8.05 -7.33
CA LEU A 77 -10.19 -8.77 -7.89
C LEU A 77 -9.95 -9.04 -9.37
N ASN A 78 -10.87 -9.78 -9.99
CA ASN A 78 -10.91 -9.85 -11.44
C ASN A 78 -11.11 -8.45 -12.03
N PHE A 79 -10.27 -8.09 -12.99
CA PHE A 79 -10.34 -6.81 -13.72
C PHE A 79 -10.18 -5.54 -12.87
N GLY A 80 -9.61 -5.62 -11.66
CA GLY A 80 -9.40 -4.42 -10.88
C GLY A 80 -8.98 -4.62 -9.43
N ILE A 81 -9.00 -3.52 -8.71
CA ILE A 81 -8.59 -3.43 -7.31
C ILE A 81 -9.67 -2.69 -6.54
N GLU A 82 -10.14 -3.26 -5.44
CA GLU A 82 -11.02 -2.61 -4.49
C GLU A 82 -10.21 -1.99 -3.35
N LEU A 83 -10.52 -0.73 -3.03
CA LEU A 83 -9.98 -0.01 -1.88
C LEU A 83 -11.12 0.26 -0.90
N LYS A 84 -10.94 -0.14 0.36
CA LYS A 84 -11.94 0.04 1.43
C LYS A 84 -11.43 1.03 2.48
N PHE A 85 -12.26 1.99 2.86
CA PHE A 85 -11.96 3.05 3.82
C PHE A 85 -12.83 2.91 5.07
N ASN A 86 -12.44 3.59 6.17
CA ASN A 86 -13.25 3.66 7.40
C ASN A 86 -14.09 4.95 7.49
N PHE A 87 -14.23 5.66 6.39
CA PHE A 87 -14.92 6.94 6.28
C PHE A 87 -15.56 7.03 4.89
N LYS A 88 -16.59 7.87 4.79
CA LYS A 88 -17.24 8.15 3.51
C LYS A 88 -16.39 9.11 2.69
N LEU A 89 -16.19 8.78 1.43
CA LEU A 89 -15.49 9.61 0.46
C LEU A 89 -16.42 10.67 -0.13
N ASP A 90 -15.83 11.78 -0.56
CA ASP A 90 -16.49 12.72 -1.45
C ASP A 90 -16.65 12.09 -2.86
N PRO A 91 -17.87 11.98 -3.40
CA PRO A 91 -18.10 11.29 -4.67
C PRO A 91 -17.35 11.89 -5.87
N THR A 92 -17.13 13.21 -5.87
CA THR A 92 -16.46 13.90 -6.98
C THR A 92 -15.00 13.46 -7.08
N THR A 93 -14.26 13.57 -5.98
CA THR A 93 -12.85 13.14 -5.96
C THR A 93 -12.71 11.62 -6.03
N ALA A 94 -13.63 10.87 -5.42
CA ALA A 94 -13.58 9.42 -5.39
C ALA A 94 -13.72 8.77 -6.76
N THR A 95 -14.48 9.38 -7.68
CA THR A 95 -14.78 8.81 -9.00
C THR A 95 -13.86 9.30 -10.12
N ASP A 96 -12.94 10.23 -9.83
CA ASP A 96 -11.96 10.73 -10.79
C ASP A 96 -10.72 9.83 -10.85
N PRO A 97 -10.43 9.16 -11.98
CA PRO A 97 -9.23 8.33 -12.13
C PRO A 97 -7.91 9.07 -11.91
N ALA A 98 -7.87 10.39 -12.10
CA ALA A 98 -6.66 11.19 -11.91
C ALA A 98 -6.19 11.23 -10.44
N ASN A 99 -7.08 10.93 -9.49
CA ASN A 99 -6.78 10.86 -8.07
C ASN A 99 -6.13 9.54 -7.63
N TYR A 100 -5.89 8.63 -8.59
CA TYR A 100 -5.30 7.31 -8.39
C TYR A 100 -4.16 7.08 -9.41
N PRO A 101 -3.08 7.87 -9.43
CA PRO A 101 -1.89 7.51 -10.18
C PRO A 101 -1.33 6.17 -9.68
N LEU A 102 -1.22 5.20 -10.61
CA LEU A 102 -0.64 3.88 -10.36
C LEU A 102 0.61 3.66 -11.20
N LEU A 103 1.67 3.23 -10.53
CA LEU A 103 2.90 2.74 -11.17
C LEU A 103 3.11 1.27 -10.81
N GLN A 104 3.72 0.50 -11.70
CA GLN A 104 4.05 -0.89 -11.46
C GLN A 104 5.44 -1.27 -11.97
N TRP A 105 6.08 -2.23 -11.30
CA TRP A 105 7.37 -2.78 -11.74
C TRP A 105 7.64 -4.17 -11.18
N ASN A 106 8.52 -4.88 -11.88
CA ASN A 106 9.11 -6.14 -11.45
C ASN A 106 10.58 -5.97 -11.06
N TYR A 107 11.07 -6.95 -10.31
CA TYR A 107 12.49 -7.09 -9.98
C TYR A 107 13.07 -8.31 -10.70
N LYS A 108 14.32 -8.18 -11.15
CA LYS A 108 15.07 -9.31 -11.69
C LYS A 108 15.90 -9.92 -10.57
N TRP A 109 15.77 -11.22 -10.39
CA TRP A 109 16.65 -11.94 -9.48
C TRP A 109 18.01 -12.08 -10.15
N SER A 110 19.06 -11.62 -9.48
CA SER A 110 20.43 -11.68 -9.98
C SER A 110 21.40 -11.81 -8.81
N HIS A 111 22.64 -12.20 -9.11
CA HIS A 111 23.71 -12.28 -8.12
C HIS A 111 24.16 -10.90 -7.61
N GLY A 112 23.84 -9.81 -8.32
CA GLY A 112 24.18 -8.46 -7.92
C GLY A 112 23.34 -7.99 -6.73
N TYR A 113 23.94 -7.19 -5.85
CA TYR A 113 23.20 -6.55 -4.76
C TYR A 113 22.23 -5.50 -5.30
N GLY A 114 20.97 -5.60 -4.88
CA GLY A 114 19.88 -4.76 -5.35
C GLY A 114 19.29 -5.24 -6.68
N SER A 115 18.15 -4.67 -7.06
CA SER A 115 17.54 -4.86 -8.37
C SER A 115 17.09 -3.51 -8.91
N LYS A 116 17.36 -3.28 -10.19
CA LYS A 116 16.64 -2.23 -10.93
C LYS A 116 15.15 -2.56 -10.94
N GLN A 117 14.33 -1.54 -11.17
CA GLN A 117 12.92 -1.72 -11.47
C GLN A 117 12.78 -1.98 -12.98
N TYR A 118 11.90 -2.91 -13.35
CA TYR A 118 11.65 -3.26 -14.74
C TYR A 118 10.16 -3.17 -15.05
N ALA A 119 9.81 -2.51 -16.15
CA ALA A 119 8.43 -2.37 -16.62
C ALA A 119 7.87 -3.77 -16.94
N PRO A 120 6.74 -4.20 -16.35
CA PRO A 120 6.26 -5.57 -16.50
C PRO A 120 5.93 -5.97 -17.93
N LYS A 121 5.40 -5.05 -18.75
CA LYS A 121 5.02 -5.35 -20.14
C LYS A 121 6.20 -5.43 -21.11
N THR A 122 7.22 -4.59 -20.93
CA THR A 122 8.34 -4.49 -21.89
C THR A 122 9.60 -5.20 -21.40
N GLY A 123 9.76 -5.37 -20.08
CA GLY A 123 10.98 -5.90 -19.47
C GLY A 123 12.16 -4.93 -19.46
N GLU A 124 11.96 -3.70 -19.94
CA GLU A 124 12.93 -2.61 -19.93
C GLU A 124 13.11 -2.02 -18.53
N VAL A 125 14.23 -1.33 -18.31
CA VAL A 125 14.50 -0.66 -17.04
C VAL A 125 13.55 0.51 -16.87
N GLY A 126 12.76 0.52 -15.79
CA GLY A 126 11.82 1.58 -15.49
C GLY A 126 10.59 1.09 -14.72
N GLN A 127 9.70 2.03 -14.45
CA GLN A 127 8.35 1.79 -13.95
C GLN A 127 7.36 2.01 -15.10
N GLU A 128 6.20 1.38 -15.01
CA GLU A 128 5.14 1.51 -15.99
C GLU A 128 3.89 2.13 -15.36
N LEU A 129 3.24 3.07 -16.06
CA LEU A 129 1.94 3.60 -15.67
C LEU A 129 0.84 2.54 -15.91
N VAL A 130 -0.06 2.41 -14.96
CA VAL A 130 -1.24 1.55 -15.09
C VAL A 130 -2.47 2.38 -15.42
N THR A 131 -3.16 2.03 -16.51
CA THR A 131 -4.37 2.74 -16.93
C THR A 131 -5.59 2.25 -16.15
N ILE A 132 -6.21 3.16 -15.39
CA ILE A 132 -7.53 2.94 -14.82
C ILE A 132 -8.59 3.32 -15.85
N GLN A 133 -9.45 2.37 -16.20
CA GLN A 133 -10.51 2.59 -17.18
C GLN A 133 -11.72 3.30 -16.59
N ALA A 134 -12.01 3.02 -15.32
CA ALA A 134 -13.13 3.60 -14.58
C ALA A 134 -12.89 3.45 -13.09
N VAL A 135 -13.46 4.36 -12.31
CA VAL A 135 -13.55 4.23 -10.85
C VAL A 135 -15.02 4.20 -10.46
N GLN A 136 -15.40 3.22 -9.65
CA GLN A 136 -16.76 3.05 -9.16
C GLN A 136 -16.78 3.21 -7.65
N LEU A 137 -17.51 4.20 -7.14
CA LEU A 137 -17.78 4.34 -5.71
C LEU A 137 -18.94 3.42 -5.32
N ALA A 138 -18.76 2.65 -4.25
CA ALA A 138 -19.82 1.80 -3.70
C ALA A 138 -20.93 2.65 -3.06
N ASP A 139 -22.16 2.12 -3.01
CA ASP A 139 -23.34 2.82 -2.47
C ASP A 139 -23.17 3.31 -1.02
N ASN A 140 -22.36 2.61 -0.22
CA ASN A 140 -22.06 3.02 1.16
C ASN A 140 -21.12 4.24 1.24
N GLY A 141 -20.45 4.60 0.15
CA GLY A 141 -19.47 5.69 0.06
C GLY A 141 -18.11 5.37 0.66
N GLU A 142 -17.85 4.14 1.12
CA GLU A 142 -16.66 3.76 1.89
C GLU A 142 -15.74 2.80 1.12
N SER A 143 -16.00 2.57 -0.16
CA SER A 143 -15.17 1.71 -1.00
C SER A 143 -15.17 2.16 -2.45
N VAL A 144 -14.03 2.05 -3.11
CA VAL A 144 -13.93 2.29 -4.56
C VAL A 144 -13.37 1.07 -5.27
N PHE A 145 -13.90 0.78 -6.45
CA PHE A 145 -13.36 -0.22 -7.36
C PHE A 145 -12.66 0.47 -8.53
N LEU A 146 -11.35 0.22 -8.65
CA LEU A 146 -10.52 0.68 -9.75
C LEU A 146 -10.52 -0.38 -10.86
N LYS A 147 -11.16 -0.09 -11.99
CA LYS A 147 -11.22 -1.02 -13.13
C LYS A 147 -9.92 -0.96 -13.93
N ILE A 148 -9.20 -2.08 -13.96
CA ILE A 148 -7.91 -2.25 -14.62
C ILE A 148 -8.00 -3.53 -15.47
N ALA A 149 -8.22 -3.39 -16.78
CA ALA A 149 -8.52 -4.53 -17.66
C ALA A 149 -7.35 -5.53 -17.77
N ASP A 150 -6.12 -5.02 -17.77
CA ASP A 150 -4.90 -5.78 -17.91
C ASP A 150 -4.23 -6.08 -16.55
N ILE A 151 -5.01 -6.05 -15.46
CA ILE A 151 -4.49 -6.44 -14.14
C ILE A 151 -3.87 -7.85 -14.23
N ALA A 152 -2.65 -7.94 -13.73
CA ALA A 152 -1.80 -9.11 -13.80
C ALA A 152 -0.87 -9.14 -12.58
N PRO A 153 -0.30 -10.31 -12.27
CA PRO A 153 0.67 -10.40 -11.20
C PRO A 153 1.92 -9.56 -11.45
N VAL A 154 2.41 -8.92 -10.40
CA VAL A 154 3.51 -7.95 -10.42
C VAL A 154 4.16 -7.86 -9.04
N ASN A 155 5.48 -7.64 -8.99
CA ASN A 155 6.20 -7.60 -7.72
C ASN A 155 5.83 -6.37 -6.88
N GLN A 156 5.63 -5.22 -7.51
CA GLN A 156 5.23 -3.99 -6.86
C GLN A 156 4.29 -3.17 -7.73
N MET A 157 3.25 -2.65 -7.10
CA MET A 157 2.48 -1.50 -7.56
C MET A 157 2.52 -0.42 -6.49
N GLU A 158 2.62 0.83 -6.91
CA GLU A 158 2.55 2.01 -6.06
C GLU A 158 1.32 2.84 -6.44
N PHE A 159 0.54 3.19 -5.42
CA PHE A 159 -0.61 4.08 -5.51
C PHE A 159 -0.27 5.37 -4.78
N ASN A 160 -0.54 6.52 -5.38
CA ASN A 160 -0.50 7.80 -4.66
C ASN A 160 -1.92 8.41 -4.66
N LEU A 161 -2.70 8.09 -3.63
CA LEU A 161 -4.09 8.51 -3.51
C LEU A 161 -4.18 9.99 -3.14
N THR A 162 -5.02 10.74 -3.86
CA THR A 162 -5.35 12.14 -3.54
C THR A 162 -6.87 12.31 -3.49
N LEU A 163 -7.47 12.07 -2.32
CA LEU A 163 -8.92 11.99 -2.17
C LEU A 163 -9.44 12.99 -1.14
N LYS A 164 -10.76 13.18 -1.11
CA LYS A 164 -11.46 13.89 -0.03
C LYS A 164 -12.45 12.98 0.67
N ALA A 165 -12.63 13.19 1.97
CA ALA A 165 -13.77 12.67 2.72
C ALA A 165 -15.03 13.48 2.41
N ALA A 166 -16.20 12.91 2.72
CA ALA A 166 -17.50 13.57 2.52
C ALA A 166 -17.66 14.86 3.36
N ASP A 167 -16.87 15.02 4.43
CA ASP A 167 -16.79 16.27 5.22
C ASP A 167 -15.83 17.32 4.63
N GLY A 168 -15.23 17.02 3.47
CA GLY A 168 -14.31 17.89 2.74
C GLY A 168 -12.84 17.78 3.14
N SER A 169 -12.51 17.00 4.18
CA SER A 169 -11.13 16.80 4.64
C SER A 169 -10.28 16.03 3.63
N ASP A 170 -9.00 16.41 3.52
CA ASP A 170 -8.06 15.79 2.59
C ASP A 170 -7.57 14.42 3.10
N PHE A 171 -7.52 13.45 2.19
CA PHE A 171 -6.95 12.14 2.41
C PHE A 171 -5.91 11.82 1.33
N ASN A 172 -4.64 11.97 1.71
CA ASN A 172 -3.49 11.58 0.90
C ASN A 172 -2.82 10.35 1.51
N GLU A 173 -2.60 9.32 0.70
CA GLU A 173 -2.02 8.05 1.15
C GLU A 173 -1.19 7.40 0.05
N GLN A 174 -0.03 6.85 0.42
CA GLN A 174 0.82 6.07 -0.47
C GLN A 174 0.66 4.59 -0.12
N VAL A 175 0.29 3.79 -1.11
CA VAL A 175 0.07 2.35 -0.95
C VAL A 175 1.10 1.61 -1.80
N TYR A 176 1.71 0.57 -1.23
CA TYR A 176 2.50 -0.40 -1.97
C TYR A 176 1.79 -1.75 -1.94
N LEU A 177 1.64 -2.41 -3.09
CA LEU A 177 0.98 -3.69 -3.25
C LEU A 177 1.86 -4.65 -4.04
N THR A 178 1.96 -5.88 -3.56
CA THR A 178 2.42 -7.01 -4.39
C THR A 178 1.21 -7.78 -4.88
N ILE A 179 1.20 -8.21 -6.15
CA ILE A 179 0.18 -9.11 -6.70
C ILE A 179 0.87 -10.40 -7.12
N ASN A 180 0.67 -11.47 -6.35
CA ASN A 180 1.23 -12.78 -6.70
C ASN A 180 0.26 -13.57 -7.60
N LYS A 181 -1.04 -13.37 -7.41
CA LYS A 181 -2.07 -14.02 -8.21
C LYS A 181 -3.28 -13.10 -8.36
N VAL A 182 -3.82 -13.05 -9.58
CA VAL A 182 -5.16 -12.52 -9.83
C VAL A 182 -6.06 -13.75 -9.98
N GLN A 183 -7.30 -13.70 -9.51
CA GLN A 183 -8.21 -14.82 -9.69
C GLN A 183 -8.27 -15.21 -11.19
N GLY A 184 -7.93 -16.46 -11.51
CA GLY A 184 -7.83 -16.93 -12.90
C GLY A 184 -6.61 -16.49 -13.74
N LYS A 185 -5.61 -15.76 -13.20
CA LYS A 185 -4.33 -15.46 -13.88
C LYS A 185 -3.11 -15.64 -12.95
N GLU A 186 -2.07 -16.33 -13.43
CA GLU A 186 -0.85 -16.61 -12.66
C GLU A 186 0.32 -15.70 -13.04
N LEU A 187 1.25 -15.51 -12.10
CA LEU A 187 2.50 -14.80 -12.36
C LEU A 187 3.32 -15.63 -13.35
N ALA A 188 3.69 -15.04 -14.48
CA ALA A 188 4.58 -15.71 -15.43
C ALA A 188 5.84 -16.16 -14.69
N ALA A 189 6.15 -17.47 -14.77
CA ALA A 189 7.33 -18.04 -14.16
C ALA A 189 8.56 -17.24 -14.61
N LYS A 190 9.37 -16.79 -13.65
CA LYS A 190 10.59 -16.02 -13.93
C LYS A 190 11.45 -16.81 -14.92
N VAL A 191 11.74 -16.24 -16.08
CA VAL A 191 12.77 -16.76 -16.99
C VAL A 191 14.07 -16.76 -16.20
N LYS A 192 14.63 -17.97 -16.03
CA LYS A 192 15.91 -18.21 -15.34
C LYS A 192 17.04 -17.43 -15.99
#